data_AF-A0A8H3DDB4-F1
#
_entry.id   AF-A0A8H3DDB4-F1
#
_cell.length_a   1.000
_cell.length_b   1.000
_cell.length_c   1.000
_cell.angle_alpha   90.00
_cell.angle_beta   90.00
_cell.angle_gamma   90.00
#
_symmetry.space_group_name_H-M   'P 1'
#
loop_
_entity.id
_entity.type
_entity.pdbx_description
1 polymer ?
#
loop_
_entity_poly.entity_id
_entity_poly.type
_entity_poly.pdbx_seq_one_letter_code
_entity_poly.pdbx_strand_id
1 'polypeptide(L)'
;MPLVVRNPTETENAPRQMVVIDDKQPPPPPYHTGPRHPGPRTNTNGQFQLGPPPFQSRRTCHSLVELPQHVLLQIVYATCPDDIPAERLRRRLYWVAVYLRLTSRALYIASMHLLRSTYLPLYIELVKPPYTTDPFPFDAPSASHYVPTPTATPTSPLTTITNTFSVTSLQSIQRETAILDRFLVLKICDDVRSDETELHLGSDDAFADIFDLMQPRSRVEDLVRIVGIQTGVIADTTEPAYSLVSARQARSKKLVFETLSVNFSPRKLSLVQTDRNKRKHTLVEIQRTKSETLEVSAKRLIRALISNGIVPDPSATRPSPSLRTGASVAGPSRMR
;
A
#
# COMPACT_ATOMS: atom_id res chain seq x y z
N MET A 1 -35.64 -3.01 -3.97
CA MET A 1 -35.68 -3.47 -5.37
C MET A 1 -36.16 -4.91 -5.37
N PRO A 2 -37.32 -5.25 -5.95
CA PRO A 2 -37.84 -6.61 -5.88
C PRO A 2 -37.09 -7.50 -6.88
N LEU A 3 -36.52 -8.60 -6.38
CA LEU A 3 -35.87 -9.65 -7.17
C LEU A 3 -36.93 -10.49 -7.88
N VAL A 4 -37.01 -10.34 -9.19
CA VAL A 4 -37.80 -11.21 -10.07
C VAL A 4 -37.08 -12.54 -10.17
N VAL A 5 -37.64 -13.58 -9.54
CA VAL A 5 -37.20 -14.97 -9.67
C VAL A 5 -37.58 -15.45 -11.07
N ARG A 6 -36.58 -15.65 -11.93
CA ARG A 6 -36.74 -16.37 -13.21
C ARG A 6 -36.51 -17.86 -12.98
N ASN A 7 -37.51 -18.67 -13.34
CA ASN A 7 -37.42 -20.13 -13.38
C ASN A 7 -36.39 -20.59 -14.43
N PRO A 8 -35.54 -21.59 -14.14
CA PRO A 8 -34.73 -22.27 -15.14
C PRO A 8 -35.47 -23.52 -15.63
N THR A 9 -36.06 -23.45 -16.81
CA THR A 9 -36.48 -24.63 -17.58
C THR A 9 -35.64 -24.70 -18.84
N GLU A 10 -34.95 -25.83 -19.00
CA GLU A 10 -34.48 -26.41 -20.28
C GLU A 10 -33.40 -25.57 -21.00
N THR A 11 -32.38 -26.07 -21.68
CA THR A 11 -31.95 -27.37 -22.19
C THR A 11 -30.56 -27.06 -22.76
N GLU A 12 -29.52 -27.86 -22.52
CA GLU A 12 -28.53 -28.15 -23.57
C GLU A 12 -27.58 -29.28 -23.15
N ASN A 13 -27.91 -30.46 -23.64
CA ASN A 13 -27.04 -31.63 -23.59
C ASN A 13 -26.00 -31.45 -24.71
N ALA A 14 -24.98 -30.64 -24.45
CA ALA A 14 -23.89 -30.44 -25.41
C ALA A 14 -23.01 -31.71 -25.43
N PRO A 15 -22.84 -32.37 -26.59
CA PRO A 15 -21.95 -33.51 -26.68
C PRO A 15 -20.52 -33.05 -26.38
N ARG A 16 -19.90 -33.65 -25.36
CA ARG A 16 -18.47 -33.47 -25.05
C ARG A 16 -17.65 -33.91 -26.28
N GLN A 17 -17.30 -32.94 -27.12
CA GLN A 17 -16.43 -33.16 -28.25
C GLN A 17 -15.02 -33.42 -27.72
N MET A 18 -14.62 -34.68 -27.75
CA MET A 18 -13.28 -35.11 -27.39
C MET A 18 -12.34 -34.61 -28.49
N VAL A 19 -11.60 -33.53 -28.22
CA VAL A 19 -10.59 -33.00 -29.15
C VAL A 19 -9.42 -33.97 -29.16
N VAL A 20 -9.40 -34.87 -30.14
CA VAL A 20 -8.21 -35.65 -30.49
C VAL A 20 -7.21 -34.67 -31.08
N ILE A 21 -6.18 -34.33 -30.30
CA ILE A 21 -5.04 -33.57 -30.79
C ILE A 21 -4.28 -34.51 -31.73
N ASP A 22 -4.38 -34.25 -33.03
CA ASP A 22 -3.62 -34.96 -34.05
C ASP A 22 -2.16 -34.51 -33.95
N ASP A 23 -1.32 -35.33 -33.29
CA ASP A 23 0.12 -35.12 -33.06
C ASP A 23 0.98 -35.11 -34.34
N LYS A 24 0.36 -34.95 -35.52
CA LYS A 24 1.01 -34.94 -36.83
C LYS A 24 1.23 -33.54 -37.39
N GLN A 25 1.57 -32.57 -36.55
CA GLN A 25 2.14 -31.33 -37.09
C GLN A 25 3.57 -31.61 -37.57
N PRO A 26 3.91 -31.29 -38.84
CA PRO A 26 5.25 -31.45 -39.34
C PRO A 26 6.22 -30.63 -38.48
N PRO A 27 7.44 -31.14 -38.22
CA PRO A 27 8.43 -30.39 -37.47
C PRO A 27 8.62 -29.02 -38.10
N PRO A 28 8.79 -27.94 -37.30
CA PRO A 28 8.99 -26.61 -37.84
C PRO A 28 10.18 -26.65 -38.82
N PRO A 29 10.07 -25.94 -39.96
CA PRO A 29 11.10 -25.97 -40.99
C PRO A 29 12.46 -25.59 -40.39
N PRO A 30 13.56 -26.23 -40.82
CA PRO A 30 14.90 -25.90 -40.35
C PRO A 30 15.14 -24.40 -40.54
N TYR A 31 15.52 -23.71 -39.47
CA TYR A 31 15.93 -22.31 -39.57
C TYR A 31 17.15 -22.22 -40.50
N HIS A 32 16.91 -21.82 -41.75
CA HIS A 32 17.98 -21.61 -42.71
C HIS A 32 18.90 -20.49 -42.21
N THR A 33 20.10 -20.87 -41.77
CA THR A 33 21.25 -19.97 -41.60
C THR A 33 21.77 -19.60 -42.99
N GLY A 34 20.98 -18.80 -43.72
CA GLY A 34 21.41 -18.26 -45.00
C GLY A 34 22.67 -17.39 -44.82
N PRO A 35 23.68 -17.51 -45.69
CA PRO A 35 24.89 -16.69 -45.62
C PRO A 35 24.55 -15.26 -46.04
N ARG A 36 24.30 -14.38 -45.07
CA ARG A 36 24.29 -12.93 -45.29
C ARG A 36 25.72 -12.41 -45.22
N HIS A 37 26.39 -12.35 -46.37
CA HIS A 37 27.63 -11.58 -46.51
C HIS A 37 27.38 -10.32 -47.35
N PRO A 38 27.48 -9.12 -46.77
CA PRO A 38 27.99 -7.97 -47.51
C PRO A 38 29.50 -8.20 -47.74
N GLY A 39 29.97 -8.01 -48.97
CA GLY A 39 31.35 -8.24 -49.35
C GLY A 39 32.38 -7.46 -48.51
N PRO A 40 33.62 -7.95 -48.42
CA PRO A 40 34.69 -7.33 -47.64
C PRO A 40 35.08 -5.98 -48.26
N ARG A 41 35.14 -4.93 -47.43
CA ARG A 41 35.75 -3.64 -47.78
C ARG A 41 37.18 -3.62 -47.25
N THR A 42 38.15 -3.47 -48.14
CA THR A 42 39.58 -3.35 -47.81
C THR A 42 39.92 -1.90 -47.46
N ASN A 43 40.49 -1.67 -46.28
CA ASN A 43 41.15 -0.42 -45.90
C ASN A 43 42.53 -0.34 -46.62
N THR A 44 42.98 0.87 -46.96
CA THR A 44 44.26 1.20 -47.60
C THR A 44 45.52 0.63 -46.93
N ASN A 45 45.43 0.15 -45.68
CA ASN A 45 46.55 -0.48 -44.96
C ASN A 45 46.56 -2.02 -45.01
N GLY A 46 45.73 -2.66 -45.84
CA GLY A 46 45.78 -4.12 -46.07
C GLY A 46 45.36 -5.00 -44.87
N GLN A 47 44.88 -4.41 -43.77
CA GLN A 47 44.32 -5.17 -42.64
C GLN A 47 42.81 -5.40 -42.81
N PHE A 48 42.40 -6.67 -42.69
CA PHE A 48 41.01 -7.10 -42.69
C PHE A 48 40.35 -6.74 -41.35
N GLN A 49 39.66 -5.60 -41.29
CA GLN A 49 38.86 -5.22 -40.13
C GLN A 49 37.40 -5.63 -40.39
N LEU A 50 36.96 -6.72 -39.77
CA LEU A 50 35.54 -7.12 -39.75
C LEU A 50 34.77 -6.03 -39.00
N GLY A 51 34.14 -5.12 -39.73
CA GLY A 51 33.27 -4.10 -39.14
C GLY A 51 32.15 -4.78 -38.34
N PRO A 52 31.81 -4.28 -37.14
CA PRO A 52 30.70 -4.85 -36.38
C PRO A 52 29.44 -4.86 -37.25
N PRO A 53 28.64 -5.93 -37.20
CA PRO A 53 27.49 -6.11 -38.09
C PRO A 53 26.57 -4.88 -38.06
N PRO A 54 26.09 -4.39 -39.23
CA PRO A 54 25.36 -3.11 -39.36
C PRO A 54 23.97 -3.08 -38.69
N PHE A 55 23.64 -4.09 -37.88
CA PHE A 55 22.36 -4.22 -37.18
C PHE A 55 22.53 -4.29 -35.66
N GLN A 56 23.57 -3.68 -35.09
CA GLN A 56 23.65 -3.44 -33.65
C GLN A 56 22.84 -2.22 -33.20
N SER A 57 21.68 -1.95 -33.83
CA SER A 57 20.64 -1.20 -33.11
C SER A 57 20.26 -2.09 -31.94
N ARG A 58 20.86 -1.82 -30.77
CA ARG A 58 20.42 -2.35 -29.50
C ARG A 58 18.97 -1.91 -29.38
N ARG A 59 18.05 -2.77 -29.84
CA ARG A 59 16.63 -2.59 -29.54
C ARG A 59 16.61 -2.59 -28.03
N THR A 60 16.34 -1.43 -27.44
CA THR A 60 15.99 -1.34 -26.05
C THR A 60 14.77 -2.22 -25.92
N CYS A 61 14.96 -3.43 -25.38
CA CYS A 61 13.84 -4.27 -25.00
C CYS A 61 13.14 -3.53 -23.88
N HIS A 62 12.10 -2.78 -24.24
CA HIS A 62 11.27 -2.10 -23.27
C HIS A 62 10.60 -3.16 -22.42
N SER A 63 10.98 -3.20 -21.15
CA SER A 63 10.37 -4.12 -20.20
C SER A 63 8.96 -3.64 -19.89
N LEU A 64 8.02 -4.58 -19.69
CA LEU A 64 6.64 -4.26 -19.31
C LEU A 64 6.60 -3.33 -18.08
N VAL A 65 7.55 -3.48 -17.15
CA VAL A 65 7.62 -2.67 -15.92
C VAL A 65 8.07 -1.23 -16.14
N GLU A 66 8.57 -0.88 -17.33
CA GLU A 66 8.94 0.49 -17.70
C GLU A 66 7.73 1.30 -18.18
N LEU A 67 6.59 0.64 -18.40
CA LEU A 67 5.36 1.33 -18.79
C LEU A 67 4.85 2.24 -17.66
N PRO A 68 4.23 3.39 -18.00
CA PRO A 68 3.57 4.23 -17.01
C PRO A 68 2.53 3.46 -16.20
N GLN A 69 2.40 3.79 -14.90
CA GLN A 69 1.52 3.10 -13.96
C GLN A 69 0.05 3.03 -14.45
N HIS A 70 -0.45 4.07 -15.10
CA HIS A 70 -1.82 4.09 -15.63
C HIS A 70 -2.03 3.10 -16.80
N VAL A 71 -1.01 2.89 -17.63
CA VAL A 71 -1.05 1.90 -18.72
C VAL A 71 -1.02 0.49 -18.13
N LEU A 72 -0.16 0.24 -17.15
CA LEU A 72 -0.13 -1.04 -16.43
C LEU A 72 -1.48 -1.34 -15.78
N LEU A 73 -2.09 -0.32 -15.17
CA LEU A 73 -3.42 -0.45 -14.58
C LEU A 73 -4.46 -0.85 -15.63
N GLN A 74 -4.50 -0.17 -16.78
CA GLN A 74 -5.40 -0.52 -17.89
C GLN A 74 -5.18 -1.94 -18.39
N ILE A 75 -3.92 -2.39 -18.54
CA ILE A 75 -3.60 -3.77 -18.94
C ILE A 75 -4.17 -4.76 -17.93
N VAL A 76 -4.00 -4.50 -16.63
CA VAL A 76 -4.53 -5.37 -15.57
C VAL A 76 -6.07 -5.37 -15.57
N TYR A 77 -6.73 -4.23 -15.69
CA TYR A 77 -8.21 -4.16 -15.80
C TYR A 77 -8.73 -4.89 -17.04
N ALA A 78 -8.02 -4.82 -18.18
CA ALA A 78 -8.39 -5.54 -19.40
C ALA A 78 -8.34 -7.07 -19.24
N THR A 79 -7.69 -7.60 -18.19
CA THR A 79 -7.77 -9.03 -17.86
C THR A 79 -9.10 -9.43 -17.23
N CYS A 80 -9.92 -8.50 -16.76
CA CYS A 80 -11.21 -8.76 -16.10
C CYS A 80 -12.34 -7.87 -16.67
N PRO A 81 -12.75 -8.06 -17.93
CA PRO A 81 -13.87 -7.30 -18.50
C PRO A 81 -15.21 -7.61 -17.81
N ASP A 82 -16.11 -6.62 -17.87
CA ASP A 82 -17.38 -6.59 -17.12
C ASP A 82 -18.41 -7.65 -17.57
N ASP A 83 -18.27 -8.19 -18.79
CA ASP A 83 -19.18 -9.14 -19.41
C ASP A 83 -18.85 -10.62 -19.12
N ILE A 84 -17.86 -10.88 -18.25
CA ILE A 84 -17.43 -12.23 -17.92
C ILE A 84 -18.38 -12.90 -16.92
N PRO A 85 -18.76 -14.18 -17.13
CA PRO A 85 -19.49 -14.97 -16.14
C PRO A 85 -18.78 -14.99 -14.78
N ALA A 86 -19.53 -14.84 -13.69
CA ALA A 86 -18.97 -14.64 -12.35
C ALA A 86 -17.91 -15.69 -11.94
N GLU A 87 -18.11 -16.97 -12.25
CA GLU A 87 -17.14 -18.05 -12.01
C GLU A 87 -15.80 -17.80 -12.71
N ARG A 88 -15.84 -17.42 -13.99
CA ARG A 88 -14.63 -17.11 -14.76
C ARG A 88 -13.94 -15.87 -14.21
N LEU A 89 -14.70 -14.86 -13.78
CA LEU A 89 -14.16 -13.66 -13.16
C LEU A 89 -13.42 -14.01 -11.85
N ARG A 90 -14.04 -14.83 -10.97
CA ARG A 90 -13.42 -15.30 -9.72
C ARG A 90 -12.10 -16.03 -9.97
N ARG A 91 -12.05 -16.94 -10.95
CA ARG A 91 -10.79 -17.62 -11.34
C ARG A 91 -9.71 -16.65 -11.83
N ARG A 92 -10.09 -15.60 -12.59
CA ARG A 92 -9.14 -14.57 -13.03
C ARG A 92 -8.63 -13.72 -11.87
N LEU A 93 -9.52 -13.29 -10.96
CA LEU A 93 -9.13 -12.55 -9.75
C LEU A 93 -8.21 -13.40 -8.85
N TYR A 94 -8.47 -14.70 -8.72
CA TYR A 94 -7.55 -15.64 -8.07
C TYR A 94 -6.20 -15.68 -8.76
N TRP A 95 -6.16 -15.77 -10.09
CA TRP A 95 -4.89 -15.74 -10.81
C TRP A 95 -4.12 -14.43 -10.60
N VAL A 96 -4.82 -13.29 -10.61
CA VAL A 96 -4.22 -11.97 -10.33
C VAL A 96 -3.65 -11.94 -8.91
N ALA A 97 -4.41 -12.43 -7.92
CA ALA A 97 -4.04 -12.45 -6.52
C ALA A 97 -2.94 -13.44 -6.18
N VAL A 98 -2.81 -14.57 -6.88
CA VAL A 98 -1.82 -15.62 -6.53
C VAL A 98 -0.58 -15.55 -7.41
N TYR A 99 -0.71 -15.18 -8.69
CA TYR A 99 0.40 -15.20 -9.64
C TYR A 99 0.82 -13.81 -10.10
N LEU A 100 -0.07 -13.04 -10.71
CA LEU A 100 0.31 -11.79 -11.37
C LEU A 100 0.96 -10.79 -10.41
N ARG A 101 0.40 -10.62 -9.21
CA ARG A 101 0.91 -9.68 -8.21
C ARG A 101 2.35 -9.98 -7.76
N LEU A 102 2.85 -11.21 -7.96
CA LEU A 102 4.18 -11.65 -7.49
C LEU A 102 5.28 -11.46 -8.54
N THR A 103 4.93 -11.04 -9.75
CA THR A 103 5.87 -10.93 -10.88
C THR A 103 6.79 -9.71 -10.81
N SER A 104 6.27 -8.56 -10.38
CA SER A 104 7.03 -7.32 -10.24
C SER A 104 6.32 -6.35 -9.30
N ARG A 105 7.04 -5.36 -8.75
CA ARG A 105 6.44 -4.32 -7.90
C ARG A 105 5.40 -3.48 -8.63
N ALA A 106 5.62 -3.14 -9.90
CA ALA A 106 4.67 -2.33 -10.67
C ALA A 106 3.35 -3.08 -10.89
N LEU A 107 3.44 -4.38 -11.24
CA LEU A 107 2.28 -5.26 -11.35
C LEU A 107 1.63 -5.57 -10.01
N TYR A 108 2.39 -5.65 -8.91
CA TYR A 108 1.83 -5.74 -7.56
C TYR A 108 0.91 -4.54 -7.28
N ILE A 109 1.37 -3.32 -7.53
CA ILE A 109 0.57 -2.11 -7.27
C ILE A 109 -0.71 -2.11 -8.14
N ALA A 110 -0.58 -2.38 -9.44
CA ALA A 110 -1.72 -2.42 -10.35
C ALA A 110 -2.70 -3.55 -10.00
N SER A 111 -2.20 -4.74 -9.67
CA SER A 111 -3.01 -5.89 -9.25
C SER A 111 -3.74 -5.59 -7.95
N MET A 112 -3.04 -5.09 -6.93
CA MET A 112 -3.66 -4.74 -5.66
C MET A 112 -4.70 -3.62 -5.83
N HIS A 113 -4.49 -2.66 -6.74
CA HIS A 113 -5.50 -1.64 -7.04
C HIS A 113 -6.79 -2.27 -7.59
N LEU A 114 -6.70 -3.10 -8.64
CA LEU A 114 -7.86 -3.84 -9.17
C LEU A 114 -8.56 -4.61 -8.06
N LEU A 115 -7.82 -5.48 -7.38
CA LEU A 115 -8.31 -6.35 -6.32
C LEU A 115 -9.02 -5.55 -5.21
N ARG A 116 -8.39 -4.52 -4.67
CA ARG A 116 -8.97 -3.66 -3.63
C ARG A 116 -10.22 -2.96 -4.13
N SER A 117 -10.21 -2.39 -5.34
CA SER A 117 -11.40 -1.71 -5.89
C SER A 117 -12.60 -2.66 -6.06
N THR A 118 -12.36 -3.91 -6.42
CA THR A 118 -13.41 -4.94 -6.59
C THR A 118 -14.00 -5.38 -5.26
N TYR A 119 -13.18 -5.57 -4.22
CA TYR A 119 -13.63 -6.13 -2.94
C TYR A 119 -13.93 -5.10 -1.85
N LEU A 120 -13.59 -3.82 -2.06
CA LEU A 120 -13.82 -2.76 -1.07
C LEU A 120 -15.30 -2.59 -0.70
N PRO A 121 -16.27 -2.57 -1.63
CA PRO A 121 -17.69 -2.45 -1.26
C PRO A 121 -18.14 -3.58 -0.33
N LEU A 122 -17.79 -4.83 -0.65
CA LEU A 122 -18.10 -6.00 0.18
C LEU A 122 -17.42 -5.93 1.56
N TYR A 123 -16.18 -5.44 1.62
CA TYR A 123 -15.50 -5.23 2.89
C TYR A 123 -16.24 -4.24 3.78
N ILE A 124 -16.69 -3.11 3.22
CA ILE A 124 -17.43 -2.07 3.95
C ILE A 124 -18.77 -2.61 4.48
N GLU A 125 -19.49 -3.41 3.69
CA GLU A 125 -20.78 -4.00 4.10
C GLU A 125 -20.64 -4.96 5.29
N LEU A 126 -19.50 -5.64 5.42
CA LEU A 126 -19.24 -6.60 6.50
C LEU A 126 -18.71 -5.95 7.79
N VAL A 127 -18.36 -4.66 7.76
CA VAL A 127 -17.94 -3.93 8.96
C VAL A 127 -19.12 -3.76 9.89
N LYS A 128 -19.01 -4.34 11.08
CA LYS A 128 -20.10 -4.37 12.07
C LYS A 128 -20.28 -2.99 12.71
N PRO A 129 -21.50 -2.40 12.71
CA PRO A 129 -21.79 -1.23 13.53
C PRO A 129 -21.52 -1.53 15.02
N PRO A 130 -20.98 -0.58 15.82
CA PRO A 130 -20.73 0.83 15.51
C PRO A 130 -19.31 1.11 14.98
N TYR A 131 -18.62 0.10 14.43
CA TYR A 131 -17.29 0.28 13.87
C TYR A 131 -17.35 1.07 12.56
N THR A 132 -16.33 1.89 12.36
CA THR A 132 -16.09 2.62 11.13
C THR A 132 -14.94 1.98 10.37
N THR A 133 -14.85 2.29 9.08
CA THR A 133 -13.77 1.82 8.22
C THR A 133 -13.34 2.94 7.30
N ASP A 134 -12.03 3.04 7.06
CA ASP A 134 -11.48 3.84 5.98
C ASP A 134 -10.06 3.31 5.67
N PRO A 135 -9.98 2.28 4.82
CA PRO A 135 -8.73 1.63 4.46
C PRO A 135 -7.88 2.48 3.50
N PHE A 136 -8.38 3.61 2.99
CA PHE A 136 -7.68 4.50 2.06
C PHE A 136 -7.97 5.98 2.39
N PRO A 137 -7.39 6.52 3.49
CA PRO A 137 -7.64 7.90 3.87
C PRO A 137 -7.11 8.85 2.79
N PHE A 138 -7.96 9.78 2.35
CA PHE A 138 -7.60 10.81 1.37
C PHE A 138 -6.46 11.73 1.84
N ASP A 139 -6.30 11.87 3.15
CA ASP A 139 -5.26 12.67 3.79
C ASP A 139 -3.96 11.90 4.08
N ALA A 140 -3.80 10.69 3.52
CA ALA A 140 -2.54 9.98 3.64
C ALA A 140 -1.41 10.88 3.11
N PRO A 141 -0.35 11.14 3.89
CA PRO A 141 0.77 11.94 3.41
C PRO A 141 1.26 11.26 2.14
N SER A 142 1.11 11.95 1.00
CA SER A 142 1.67 11.49 -0.26
C SER A 142 3.15 11.34 0.02
N ALA A 143 3.63 10.10 0.16
CA ALA A 143 5.01 9.78 0.47
C ALA A 143 5.84 10.67 -0.44
N SER A 144 6.50 11.66 0.18
CA SER A 144 6.97 12.86 -0.50
C SER A 144 7.57 12.45 -1.83
N HIS A 145 7.01 12.96 -2.92
CA HIS A 145 7.60 12.86 -4.24
C HIS A 145 9.08 13.18 -4.07
N TYR A 146 9.91 12.14 -4.15
CA TYR A 146 11.33 12.29 -4.33
C TYR A 146 11.43 12.90 -5.72
N VAL A 147 11.29 14.22 -5.81
CA VAL A 147 11.70 14.95 -7.00
C VAL A 147 13.20 14.71 -7.03
N PRO A 148 13.73 13.93 -7.99
CA PRO A 148 15.16 13.89 -8.16
C PRO A 148 15.52 15.28 -8.65
N THR A 149 15.99 16.12 -7.73
CA THR A 149 16.58 17.41 -8.08
C THR A 149 17.67 17.09 -9.11
N PRO A 150 17.59 17.61 -10.35
CA PRO A 150 18.64 17.40 -11.32
C PRO A 150 19.83 18.25 -10.90
N THR A 151 20.69 17.71 -10.04
CA THR A 151 21.98 18.33 -9.74
C THR A 151 22.87 18.13 -10.95
N ALA A 152 22.90 19.13 -11.82
CA ALA A 152 23.84 19.23 -12.92
C ALA A 152 25.27 19.38 -12.37
N THR A 153 26.00 18.27 -12.28
CA THR A 153 27.47 18.26 -12.15
C THR A 153 28.02 17.07 -12.92
N PRO A 154 28.73 17.29 -14.04
CA PRO A 154 29.32 16.21 -14.82
C PRO A 154 30.76 15.99 -14.38
N THR A 155 31.00 15.13 -13.39
CA THR A 155 32.31 14.45 -13.26
C THR A 155 32.25 13.27 -12.28
N SER A 156 32.59 12.08 -12.80
CA SER A 156 33.20 10.96 -12.06
C SER A 156 32.28 10.03 -11.22
N PRO A 157 32.73 8.79 -10.91
CA PRO A 157 32.23 7.60 -11.59
C PRO A 157 31.38 6.66 -10.72
N LEU A 158 30.50 5.93 -11.41
CA LEU A 158 29.99 4.58 -11.16
C LEU A 158 30.07 4.06 -9.71
N THR A 159 29.20 4.58 -8.84
CA THR A 159 28.69 3.80 -7.71
C THR A 159 27.22 3.52 -7.97
N THR A 160 26.95 2.27 -8.33
CA THR A 160 25.59 1.73 -8.45
C THR A 160 24.97 1.73 -7.06
N ILE A 161 24.37 2.85 -6.66
CA ILE A 161 23.50 2.90 -5.48
C ILE A 161 22.20 2.23 -5.92
N THR A 162 22.16 0.91 -5.82
CA THR A 162 20.90 0.16 -5.71
C THR A 162 20.24 0.66 -4.45
N ASN A 163 19.41 1.70 -4.59
CA ASN A 163 18.50 2.15 -3.55
C ASN A 163 17.50 1.02 -3.38
N THR A 164 17.82 0.09 -2.48
CA THR A 164 16.97 -1.00 -2.05
C THR A 164 15.75 -0.35 -1.43
N PHE A 165 14.74 -0.10 -2.26
CA PHE A 165 13.42 0.34 -1.81
C PHE A 165 12.86 -0.74 -0.90
N SER A 166 13.09 -0.58 0.41
CA SER A 166 12.60 -1.47 1.45
C SER A 166 11.08 -1.60 1.32
N VAL A 167 10.63 -2.80 0.98
CA VAL A 167 9.23 -3.20 0.79
C VAL A 167 8.37 -2.85 2.02
N THR A 168 9.00 -2.64 3.18
CA THR A 168 8.38 -2.18 4.43
C THR A 168 7.71 -0.80 4.36
N SER A 169 8.09 0.09 3.45
CA SER A 169 7.54 1.47 3.44
C SER A 169 6.11 1.58 2.87
N LEU A 170 5.70 0.68 1.96
CA LEU A 170 4.37 0.79 1.33
C LEU A 170 3.22 0.20 2.16
N GLN A 171 3.52 -0.63 3.16
CA GLN A 171 2.51 -1.33 3.98
C GLN A 171 2.39 -0.80 5.41
N SER A 172 3.31 0.07 5.86
CA SER A 172 3.47 0.40 7.28
C SER A 172 2.47 1.44 7.80
N ILE A 173 2.01 2.36 6.95
CA ILE A 173 1.27 3.53 7.45
C ILE A 173 -0.16 3.16 7.83
N GLN A 174 -0.97 2.70 6.87
CA GLN A 174 -2.39 2.40 7.11
C GLN A 174 -2.61 0.92 7.40
N ARG A 175 -2.81 0.58 8.68
CA ARG A 175 -2.87 -0.81 9.14
C ARG A 175 -4.15 -1.50 8.73
N GLU A 176 -5.26 -0.76 8.63
CA GLU A 176 -6.53 -1.29 8.14
C GLU A 176 -6.43 -1.77 6.69
N THR A 177 -5.60 -1.13 5.85
CA THR A 177 -5.37 -1.59 4.47
C THR A 177 -4.80 -3.01 4.44
N ALA A 178 -3.93 -3.38 5.37
CA ALA A 178 -3.40 -4.75 5.48
C ALA A 178 -4.48 -5.75 5.89
N ILE A 179 -5.49 -5.31 6.65
CA ILE A 179 -6.65 -6.15 7.00
C ILE A 179 -7.54 -6.36 5.79
N LEU A 180 -7.79 -5.32 4.99
CA LEU A 180 -8.49 -5.44 3.70
C LEU A 180 -7.76 -6.43 2.78
N ASP A 181 -6.43 -6.34 2.68
CA ASP A 181 -5.64 -7.25 1.85
C ASP A 181 -5.76 -8.72 2.34
N ARG A 182 -5.84 -8.95 3.66
CA ARG A 182 -6.06 -10.28 4.23
C ARG A 182 -7.47 -10.79 3.93
N PHE A 183 -8.48 -9.95 4.13
CA PHE A 183 -9.88 -10.26 3.77
C PHE A 183 -9.98 -10.66 2.30
N LEU A 184 -9.38 -9.88 1.41
CA LEU A 184 -9.41 -10.10 -0.02
C LEU A 184 -8.87 -11.48 -0.41
N VAL A 185 -7.69 -11.85 0.11
CA VAL A 185 -7.09 -13.16 -0.19
C VAL A 185 -7.97 -14.30 0.32
N LEU A 186 -8.52 -14.15 1.54
CA LEU A 186 -9.41 -15.16 2.11
C LEU A 186 -10.70 -15.29 1.29
N LYS A 187 -11.31 -14.17 0.90
CA LYS A 187 -12.55 -14.15 0.14
C LYS A 187 -12.38 -14.73 -1.26
N ILE A 188 -11.32 -14.35 -1.98
CA ILE A 188 -11.03 -14.91 -3.31
C ILE A 188 -10.83 -16.44 -3.24
N CYS A 189 -10.12 -16.93 -2.23
CA CYS A 189 -9.93 -18.36 -2.06
C CYS A 189 -11.23 -19.10 -1.70
N ASP A 190 -12.06 -18.51 -0.84
CA ASP A 190 -13.38 -19.04 -0.46
C ASP A 190 -14.33 -19.10 -1.67
N ASP A 191 -14.33 -18.03 -2.47
CA ASP A 191 -15.09 -17.87 -3.71
C ASP A 191 -14.71 -18.95 -4.75
N VAL A 192 -13.42 -19.21 -4.96
CA VAL A 192 -12.96 -20.26 -5.90
C VAL A 192 -13.29 -21.66 -5.39
N ARG A 193 -13.15 -21.94 -4.08
CA ARG A 193 -13.48 -23.26 -3.53
C ARG A 193 -14.98 -23.56 -3.61
N SER A 194 -15.80 -22.53 -3.45
CA SER A 194 -17.26 -22.63 -3.62
C SER A 194 -17.63 -23.02 -5.05
N ASP A 195 -16.86 -22.57 -6.05
CA ASP A 195 -17.06 -22.95 -7.45
C ASP A 195 -16.55 -24.36 -7.78
N GLU A 196 -15.46 -24.79 -7.14
CA GLU A 196 -14.83 -26.09 -7.40
C GLU A 196 -15.55 -27.25 -6.73
N THR A 197 -16.21 -27.00 -5.59
CA THR A 197 -16.82 -28.06 -4.77
C THR A 197 -18.16 -27.63 -4.20
N GLU A 198 -19.24 -28.33 -4.56
CA GLU A 198 -20.57 -28.14 -3.97
C GLU A 198 -20.62 -28.49 -2.47
N LEU A 199 -19.62 -29.24 -1.98
CA LEU A 199 -19.46 -29.61 -0.58
C LEU A 199 -18.82 -28.49 0.27
N HIS A 200 -18.39 -27.39 -0.34
CA HIS A 200 -17.83 -26.26 0.41
C HIS A 200 -18.95 -25.50 1.14
N LEU A 201 -19.13 -25.84 2.41
CA LEU A 201 -19.97 -25.10 3.33
C LEU A 201 -19.20 -23.85 3.75
N GLY A 202 -19.44 -22.73 3.06
CA GLY A 202 -18.75 -21.45 3.25
C GLY A 202 -18.40 -21.15 4.70
N SER A 203 -17.20 -20.60 4.93
CA SER A 203 -16.72 -20.36 6.29
C SER A 203 -17.14 -18.96 6.75
N ASP A 204 -18.41 -18.82 7.13
CA ASP A 204 -18.93 -17.57 7.73
C ASP A 204 -18.07 -17.16 8.95
N ASP A 205 -17.60 -18.15 9.71
CA ASP A 205 -16.70 -17.96 10.84
C ASP A 205 -15.27 -17.54 10.45
N ALA A 206 -14.79 -17.82 9.23
CA ALA A 206 -13.43 -17.43 8.80
C ALA A 206 -13.27 -15.90 8.74
N PHE A 207 -14.37 -15.16 8.58
CA PHE A 207 -14.36 -13.71 8.54
C PHE A 207 -14.62 -13.09 9.92
N ALA A 208 -15.11 -13.85 10.90
CA ALA A 208 -15.42 -13.34 12.23
C ALA A 208 -14.20 -12.68 12.87
N ASP A 209 -13.04 -13.34 12.85
CA ASP A 209 -11.78 -12.78 13.38
C ASP A 209 -11.38 -11.45 12.72
N ILE A 210 -11.66 -11.30 11.42
CA ILE A 210 -11.35 -10.07 10.68
C ILE A 210 -12.20 -8.94 11.20
N PHE A 211 -13.52 -9.11 11.28
CA PHE A 211 -14.45 -8.01 11.56
C PHE A 211 -14.71 -7.80 13.06
N ASP A 212 -14.50 -8.82 13.91
CA ASP A 212 -14.67 -8.71 15.36
C ASP A 212 -13.41 -8.22 16.08
N LEU A 213 -12.23 -8.49 15.51
CA LEU A 213 -10.96 -8.19 16.16
C LEU A 213 -9.99 -7.41 15.29
N MET A 214 -9.62 -7.91 14.10
CA MET A 214 -8.51 -7.34 13.34
C MET A 214 -8.83 -5.95 12.78
N GLN A 215 -9.97 -5.81 12.12
CA GLN A 215 -10.44 -4.56 11.53
C GLN A 215 -10.61 -3.47 12.60
N PRO A 216 -11.40 -3.66 13.68
CA PRO A 216 -11.58 -2.60 14.65
C PRO A 216 -10.28 -2.25 15.38
N ARG A 217 -9.40 -3.24 15.61
CA ARG A 217 -8.06 -2.98 16.17
C ARG A 217 -7.23 -2.10 15.25
N SER A 218 -7.06 -2.51 13.98
CA SER A 218 -6.25 -1.77 13.02
C SER A 218 -6.81 -0.38 12.73
N ARG A 219 -8.14 -0.25 12.67
CA ARG A 219 -8.81 1.05 12.54
C ARG A 219 -8.51 1.96 13.72
N VAL A 220 -8.55 1.45 14.96
CA VAL A 220 -8.18 2.25 16.14
C VAL A 220 -6.71 2.66 16.09
N GLU A 221 -5.81 1.79 15.63
CA GLU A 221 -4.40 2.15 15.45
C GLU A 221 -4.25 3.32 14.46
N ASP A 222 -4.94 3.28 13.31
CA ASP A 222 -4.93 4.36 12.32
C ASP A 222 -5.57 5.66 12.87
N LEU A 223 -6.68 5.56 13.61
CA LEU A 223 -7.30 6.72 14.27
C LEU A 223 -6.41 7.32 15.36
N VAL A 224 -5.70 6.49 16.14
CA VAL A 224 -4.71 6.94 17.12
C VAL A 224 -3.58 7.69 16.43
N ARG A 225 -3.12 7.23 15.26
CA ARG A 225 -2.15 7.96 14.42
C ARG A 225 -2.67 9.35 14.07
N ILE A 226 -3.86 9.43 13.47
CA ILE A 226 -4.47 10.67 12.98
C ILE A 226 -4.66 11.66 14.14
N VAL A 227 -5.33 11.23 15.21
CA VAL A 227 -5.60 12.09 16.37
C VAL A 227 -4.29 12.47 17.09
N GLY A 228 -3.34 11.53 17.20
CA GLY A 228 -2.06 11.76 17.85
C GLY A 228 -1.13 12.71 17.09
N ILE A 229 -1.16 12.70 15.75
CA ILE A 229 -0.44 13.66 14.92
C ILE A 229 -1.08 15.04 15.05
N GLN A 230 -2.42 15.12 14.98
CA GLN A 230 -3.17 16.37 15.14
C GLN A 230 -2.91 17.03 16.51
N THR A 231 -2.76 16.23 17.57
CA THR A 231 -2.39 16.74 18.91
C THR A 231 -0.88 16.91 19.08
N GLY A 232 -0.03 16.50 18.13
CA GLY A 232 1.42 16.59 18.25
C GLY A 232 2.05 15.60 19.24
N VAL A 233 1.30 14.59 19.67
CA VAL A 233 1.74 13.49 20.56
C VAL A 233 2.52 12.42 19.79
N ILE A 234 2.12 12.17 18.54
CA ILE A 234 2.71 11.14 17.66
C ILE A 234 3.45 11.82 16.50
N ALA A 235 4.59 11.25 16.12
CA ALA A 235 5.33 11.61 14.90
C ALA A 235 5.06 10.57 13.79
N ASP A 236 4.74 11.04 12.59
CA ASP A 236 4.32 10.22 11.43
C ASP A 236 5.49 9.47 10.78
N THR A 237 6.70 9.99 10.90
CA THR A 237 7.91 9.37 10.36
C THR A 237 9.08 9.75 11.24
N THR A 238 10.10 8.90 11.33
CA THR A 238 11.43 9.30 11.80
C THR A 238 11.99 10.32 10.83
N GLU A 239 11.54 11.56 10.93
CA GLU A 239 12.21 12.74 10.38
C GLU A 239 13.69 12.59 10.73
N PRO A 240 14.55 12.37 9.73
CA PRO A 240 15.93 12.08 10.03
C PRO A 240 16.54 13.38 10.58
N ALA A 241 17.31 13.22 11.67
CA ALA A 241 17.66 14.26 12.64
C ALA A 241 18.56 15.43 12.11
N TYR A 242 18.48 15.78 10.84
CA TYR A 242 19.34 16.76 10.17
C TYR A 242 18.87 18.21 10.32
N SER A 243 17.71 18.47 10.93
CA SER A 243 17.25 19.84 11.20
C SER A 243 17.91 20.38 12.47
N LEU A 244 19.12 20.92 12.32
CA LEU A 244 20.00 21.47 13.37
C LEU A 244 19.42 22.69 14.13
N VAL A 245 18.23 23.18 13.77
CA VAL A 245 17.72 24.47 14.27
C VAL A 245 16.85 24.35 15.53
N SER A 246 16.50 23.14 16.00
CA SER A 246 15.63 23.01 17.20
C SER A 246 16.18 22.13 18.33
N ALA A 247 17.42 22.38 18.74
CA ALA A 247 17.97 21.83 19.98
C ALA A 247 17.17 22.23 21.25
N ARG A 248 16.27 23.23 21.17
CA ARG A 248 15.39 23.66 22.27
C ARG A 248 14.02 22.95 22.29
N GLN A 249 13.54 22.34 21.21
CA GLN A 249 12.33 21.47 21.23
C GLN A 249 12.63 20.02 21.57
N ALA A 250 13.90 19.66 21.80
CA ALA A 250 14.37 18.30 22.08
C ALA A 250 13.91 17.69 23.43
N ARG A 251 12.92 18.28 24.13
CA ARG A 251 12.43 17.77 25.43
C ARG A 251 11.02 17.19 25.40
N SER A 252 10.24 17.35 24.32
CA SER A 252 8.97 16.63 24.17
C SER A 252 9.19 15.34 23.39
N LYS A 253 9.33 14.22 24.10
CA LYS A 253 9.50 12.88 23.51
C LYS A 253 8.20 12.47 22.79
N LYS A 254 8.09 12.78 21.51
CA LYS A 254 6.99 12.30 20.66
C LYS A 254 7.09 10.79 20.47
N LEU A 255 5.94 10.12 20.37
CA LEU A 255 5.88 8.68 20.13
C LEU A 255 5.98 8.42 18.62
N VAL A 256 6.79 7.42 18.22
CA VAL A 256 6.90 7.01 16.82
C VAL A 256 5.80 6.00 16.52
N PHE A 257 4.94 6.29 15.53
CA PHE A 257 3.76 5.47 15.23
C PHE A 257 4.08 3.99 14.98
N GLU A 258 5.17 3.70 14.26
CA GLU A 258 5.60 2.33 13.94
C GLU A 258 5.86 1.47 15.18
N THR A 259 6.23 2.09 16.30
CA THR A 259 6.47 1.39 17.57
C THR A 259 5.19 1.14 18.36
N LEU A 260 4.08 1.79 18.01
CA LEU A 260 2.82 1.70 18.73
C LEU A 260 1.98 0.54 18.22
N SER A 261 1.16 -0.04 19.09
CA SER A 261 0.16 -1.03 18.74
C SER A 261 -0.98 -0.94 19.73
N VAL A 262 -2.17 -1.34 19.32
CA VAL A 262 -3.35 -1.36 20.18
C VAL A 262 -3.67 -2.80 20.52
N ASN A 263 -3.83 -3.08 21.80
CA ASN A 263 -4.48 -4.31 22.25
C ASN A 263 -5.98 -4.04 22.36
N PHE A 264 -6.76 -4.72 21.54
CA PHE A 264 -8.20 -4.50 21.41
C PHE A 264 -8.97 -5.67 22.03
N SER A 265 -9.88 -5.34 22.95
CA SER A 265 -10.79 -6.29 23.61
C SER A 265 -12.19 -5.66 23.68
N PRO A 266 -13.27 -6.46 23.75
CA PRO A 266 -14.64 -5.94 23.91
C PRO A 266 -14.82 -5.03 25.13
N ARG A 267 -14.03 -5.22 26.20
CA ARG A 267 -14.15 -4.47 27.46
C ARG A 267 -13.01 -3.50 27.71
N LYS A 268 -11.88 -3.67 27.03
CA LYS A 268 -10.63 -2.99 27.34
C LYS A 268 -9.90 -2.60 26.08
N LEU A 269 -9.22 -1.48 26.14
CA LEU A 269 -8.39 -0.99 25.05
C LEU A 269 -7.08 -0.49 25.65
N SER A 270 -5.95 -0.95 25.14
CA SER A 270 -4.66 -0.46 25.60
C SER A 270 -3.73 -0.10 24.45
N LEU A 271 -2.94 0.95 24.66
CA LEU A 271 -1.89 1.37 23.75
C LEU A 271 -0.56 0.83 24.26
N VAL A 272 0.13 0.09 23.41
CA VAL A 272 1.36 -0.63 23.72
C VAL A 272 2.48 -0.12 22.82
N GLN A 273 3.61 0.24 23.41
CA GLN A 273 4.83 0.59 22.68
C GLN A 273 5.80 -0.59 22.67
N THR A 274 6.37 -0.88 21.50
CA THR A 274 7.43 -1.86 21.32
C THR A 274 8.77 -1.12 21.32
N ASP A 275 9.64 -1.46 22.27
CA ASP A 275 11.00 -0.90 22.35
C ASP A 275 11.94 -1.58 21.32
N ARG A 276 13.15 -1.03 21.15
CA ARG A 276 14.21 -1.57 20.28
C ARG A 276 14.54 -3.04 20.59
N ASN A 277 14.40 -3.43 21.85
CA ASN A 277 14.58 -4.80 22.33
C ASN A 277 13.37 -5.71 22.04
N LYS A 278 12.40 -5.26 21.22
CA LYS A 278 11.13 -5.93 20.93
C LYS A 278 10.26 -6.23 22.16
N ARG A 279 10.55 -5.57 23.28
CA ARG A 279 9.75 -5.65 24.51
C ARG A 279 8.54 -4.74 24.39
N LYS A 280 7.39 -5.25 24.81
CA LYS A 280 6.10 -4.53 24.76
C LYS A 280 5.82 -3.90 26.11
N HIS A 281 5.54 -2.60 26.11
CA HIS A 281 5.19 -1.83 27.29
C HIS A 281 3.83 -1.18 27.10
N THR A 282 2.88 -1.46 28.00
CA THR A 282 1.58 -0.79 28.00
C THR A 282 1.78 0.65 28.48
N LEU A 283 1.47 1.62 27.63
CA LEU A 283 1.52 3.04 27.98
C LEU A 283 0.26 3.46 28.71
N VAL A 284 -0.90 3.06 28.19
CA VAL A 284 -2.22 3.46 28.69
C VAL A 284 -3.19 2.31 28.48
N GLU A 285 -4.08 2.09 29.45
CA GLU A 285 -5.23 1.20 29.36
C GLU A 285 -6.50 1.96 29.74
N ILE A 286 -7.56 1.79 28.96
CA ILE A 286 -8.88 2.35 29.23
C ILE A 286 -9.95 1.25 29.15
N GLN A 287 -11.03 1.44 29.91
CA GLN A 287 -12.23 0.60 29.80
C GLN A 287 -13.09 1.08 28.63
N ARG A 288 -13.56 0.12 27.82
CA ARG A 288 -14.39 0.33 26.65
C ARG A 288 -15.83 -0.08 26.93
N THR A 289 -16.79 0.72 26.49
CA THR A 289 -18.20 0.31 26.48
C THR A 289 -18.57 -0.29 25.13
N LYS A 290 -19.47 -1.28 25.11
CA LYS A 290 -19.81 -2.03 23.87
C LYS A 290 -20.36 -1.12 22.75
N SER A 291 -21.07 -0.06 23.11
CA SER A 291 -21.65 0.93 22.18
C SER A 291 -20.69 2.05 21.77
N GLU A 292 -19.46 2.05 22.29
CA GLU A 292 -18.47 3.10 21.99
C GLU A 292 -17.92 2.95 20.57
N THR A 293 -17.93 4.05 19.83
CA THR A 293 -17.29 4.13 18.51
C THR A 293 -15.76 4.10 18.62
N LEU A 294 -15.10 3.73 17.53
CA LEU A 294 -13.64 3.61 17.50
C LEU A 294 -12.95 4.98 17.64
N GLU A 295 -13.57 6.04 17.13
CA GLU A 295 -13.08 7.43 17.22
C GLU A 295 -13.06 7.95 18.65
N VAL A 296 -14.13 7.68 19.41
CA VAL A 296 -14.21 8.09 20.82
C VAL A 296 -13.14 7.35 21.63
N SER A 297 -12.99 6.05 21.36
CA SER A 297 -11.97 5.22 22.00
C SER A 297 -10.55 5.71 21.71
N ALA A 298 -10.23 6.03 20.44
CA ALA A 298 -8.93 6.59 20.04
C ALA A 298 -8.65 7.95 20.70
N LYS A 299 -9.63 8.86 20.72
CA LYS A 299 -9.51 10.16 21.40
C LYS A 299 -9.27 10.00 22.91
N ARG A 300 -9.94 9.04 23.56
CA ARG A 300 -9.74 8.75 24.99
C ARG A 300 -8.35 8.21 25.28
N LEU A 301 -7.80 7.34 24.41
CA LEU A 301 -6.42 6.86 24.54
C LEU A 301 -5.41 8.02 24.49
N ILE A 302 -5.54 8.91 23.50
CA ILE A 302 -4.65 10.08 23.36
C ILE A 302 -4.78 11.03 24.57
N ARG A 303 -6.00 11.28 25.05
CA ARG A 303 -6.20 12.10 26.26
C ARG A 303 -5.56 11.47 27.48
N ALA A 304 -5.75 10.17 27.70
CA ALA A 304 -5.16 9.46 28.82
C ALA A 304 -3.62 9.42 28.76
N LEU A 305 -3.02 9.36 27.55
CA LEU A 305 -1.56 9.52 27.38
C LEU A 305 -1.07 10.87 27.90
N ILE A 306 -1.79 11.94 27.60
CA ILE A 306 -1.45 13.31 28.04
C ILE A 306 -1.68 13.44 29.55
N SER A 307 -2.84 13.00 30.06
CA SER A 307 -3.19 13.08 31.48
C SER A 307 -2.24 12.30 32.38
N ASN A 308 -1.70 11.17 31.90
CA ASN A 308 -0.71 10.38 32.63
C ASN A 308 0.71 10.98 32.59
N GLY A 309 0.90 12.12 31.90
CA GLY A 309 2.21 12.79 31.79
C GLY A 309 3.23 12.02 30.94
N ILE A 310 2.79 11.05 30.14
CA ILE A 310 3.68 10.25 29.28
C ILE A 310 4.22 11.11 28.13
N VAL A 311 3.38 12.01 27.62
CA VAL A 311 3.77 13.01 26.61
C VAL A 311 3.33 14.38 27.14
N PRO A 312 4.20 15.41 27.09
CA PRO A 312 3.85 16.75 27.57
C PRO A 312 2.67 17.32 26.79
N ASP A 313 1.83 18.08 27.49
CA ASP A 313 0.67 18.72 26.88
C ASP A 313 1.13 19.73 25.81
N PRO A 314 0.79 19.52 24.53
CA PRO A 314 1.14 20.42 23.45
C PRO A 314 0.60 21.84 23.68
N SER A 315 -0.55 21.98 24.37
CA SER A 315 -1.20 23.26 24.60
C SER A 315 -0.46 24.12 25.62
N ALA A 316 0.22 23.50 26.59
CA ALA A 316 1.02 24.19 27.61
C ALA A 316 2.29 24.83 27.03
N THR A 317 2.72 24.42 25.83
CA THR A 317 3.97 24.89 25.21
C THR A 317 3.76 26.13 24.33
N ARG A 318 2.54 26.65 24.20
CA ARG A 318 2.32 27.91 23.48
C ARG A 318 2.92 29.03 24.35
N PRO A 319 4.05 29.65 23.96
CA PRO A 319 4.57 30.77 24.72
C PRO A 319 3.48 31.83 24.72
N SER A 320 2.97 32.16 25.90
CA SER A 320 2.08 33.30 26.08
C SER A 320 2.70 34.45 25.30
N PRO A 321 1.98 35.11 24.37
CA PRO A 321 2.52 36.23 23.63
C PRO A 321 2.98 37.21 24.68
N SER A 322 4.30 37.31 24.87
CA SER A 322 4.87 38.27 25.78
C SER A 322 4.41 39.61 25.22
N LEU A 323 3.51 40.26 25.97
CA LEU A 323 3.14 41.65 25.78
C LEU A 323 4.46 42.39 25.71
N ARG A 324 4.92 42.68 24.49
CA ARG A 324 5.97 43.65 24.23
C ARG A 324 5.38 44.97 24.67
N THR A 325 5.54 45.29 25.95
CA THR A 325 5.36 46.64 26.45
C THR A 325 6.40 47.47 25.71
N GLY A 326 5.98 48.08 24.61
CA GLY A 326 6.80 49.03 23.87
C GLY A 326 7.13 50.17 24.81
N ALA A 327 8.38 50.23 25.26
CA ALA A 327 8.92 51.41 25.90
C ALA A 327 8.85 52.54 24.85
N SER A 328 7.86 53.41 25.01
CA SER A 328 7.76 54.68 24.30
C SER A 328 8.97 55.53 24.66
N VAL A 329 9.93 55.61 23.74
CA VAL A 329 11.09 56.50 23.85
C VAL A 329 10.61 57.90 23.46
N ALA A 330 10.20 58.68 24.47
CA ALA A 330 10.01 60.12 24.33
C ALA A 330 11.40 60.78 24.30
N GLY A 331 11.80 61.30 23.14
CA GLY A 331 13.02 62.09 22.98
C GLY A 331 12.81 63.55 23.43
N PRO A 332 13.78 64.18 24.12
CA PRO A 332 13.71 65.61 24.42
C PRO A 332 14.24 66.42 23.24
N SER A 333 13.38 67.25 22.65
CA SER A 333 13.76 68.29 21.69
C SER A 333 14.52 69.40 22.42
N ARG A 334 15.78 69.61 22.04
CA ARG A 334 16.68 70.62 22.60
C ARG A 334 16.69 71.83 21.68
N MET A 335 16.29 72.99 22.20
CA MET A 335 16.43 74.29 21.54
C MET A 335 17.91 74.61 21.25
N ARG A 336 18.19 75.13 20.07
CA ARG A 336 19.03 76.31 19.87
C ARG A 336 18.79 76.97 18.52
#